data_AF-A0A940B5J9-F1
#
_entry.id   AF-A0A940B5J9-F1
#
_cell.length_a   1.000
_cell.length_b   1.000
_cell.length_c   1.000
_cell.angle_alpha   90.00
_cell.angle_beta   90.00
_cell.angle_gamma   90.00
#
_symmetry.space_group_name_H-M   'P 1'
#
loop_
_entity.id
_entity.type
_entity.pdbx_description
1 polymer ?
#
loop_
_entity_poly.entity_id
_entity_poly.type
_entity_poly.pdbx_seq_one_letter_code
_entity_poly.pdbx_strand_id
1 'polypeptide(L)'
;MSKFSMLQNNGNMYNPTSNANVHDLTEEVAQMKGEIERLDLITEAMWTFLKEKGFTEEDLVKTITELDEARKQKKKALEDGEKPEQVQCCPYCHVPLQNNGKIADRCIYCGHEIITSPFK
;
A
#
# COMPACT_ATOMS: atom_id res chain seq x y z
N MET A 1 31.34 59.19 -27.68
CA MET A 1 30.59 58.28 -28.59
C MET A 1 31.30 56.94 -28.64
N SER A 2 30.52 55.86 -28.76
CA SER A 2 30.92 54.43 -28.96
C SER A 2 31.58 53.74 -27.76
N LYS A 3 30.82 52.88 -27.06
CA LYS A 3 30.58 51.44 -27.35
C LYS A 3 31.73 50.59 -26.79
N PHE A 4 31.46 49.72 -25.83
CA PHE A 4 31.46 48.28 -26.07
C PHE A 4 30.89 47.54 -24.86
N SER A 5 29.83 46.78 -25.14
CA SER A 5 29.24 45.75 -24.30
C SER A 5 30.24 44.61 -24.08
N MET A 6 30.36 44.13 -22.85
CA MET A 6 30.69 42.73 -22.58
C MET A 6 29.77 42.23 -21.46
N LEU A 7 28.57 41.82 -21.86
CA LEU A 7 27.81 40.83 -21.11
C LEU A 7 28.60 39.52 -21.20
N GLN A 8 29.19 39.08 -20.08
CA GLN A 8 29.75 37.75 -19.97
C GLN A 8 28.59 36.75 -19.98
N ASN A 9 28.54 36.00 -21.07
CA ASN A 9 27.64 34.88 -21.32
C ASN A 9 28.08 33.71 -20.43
N ASN A 10 27.48 33.56 -19.25
CA ASN A 10 27.68 32.36 -18.44
C ASN A 10 26.92 31.22 -19.10
N GLY A 11 27.67 30.44 -19.86
CA GLY A 11 27.22 29.24 -20.55
C GLY A 11 26.45 28.32 -19.62
N ASN A 12 25.28 27.93 -20.11
CA ASN A 12 24.46 26.86 -19.58
C ASN A 12 25.30 25.56 -19.58
N MET A 13 25.95 25.25 -18.44
CA MET A 13 26.70 24.01 -18.26
C MET A 13 25.71 22.85 -18.25
N TYR A 14 25.83 22.01 -19.27
CA TYR A 14 25.16 20.72 -19.41
C TYR A 14 25.30 19.91 -18.12
N ASN A 15 24.18 19.55 -17.50
CA ASN A 15 24.14 18.79 -16.25
C ASN A 15 24.25 17.28 -16.59
N PRO A 16 25.32 16.55 -16.20
CA PRO A 16 25.50 15.14 -16.58
C PRO A 16 24.66 14.15 -15.75
N THR A 17 23.71 14.64 -14.94
CA THR A 17 22.89 13.83 -14.01
C THR A 17 21.66 13.16 -14.63
N SER A 18 21.43 13.32 -15.94
CA SER A 18 20.23 12.76 -16.58
C SER A 18 20.30 11.25 -16.84
N ASN A 19 21.46 10.68 -17.15
CA ASN A 19 21.56 9.25 -17.53
C ASN A 19 21.55 8.29 -16.34
N ALA A 20 22.12 8.69 -15.19
CA ALA A 20 22.08 7.88 -13.96
C ALA A 20 20.63 7.72 -13.46
N ASN A 21 19.88 8.83 -13.43
CA ASN A 21 18.46 8.79 -13.06
C ASN A 21 17.61 7.93 -14.00
N VAL A 22 17.89 7.92 -15.32
CA VAL A 22 17.13 7.10 -16.26
C VAL A 22 17.41 5.61 -16.04
N HIS A 23 18.66 5.23 -15.76
CA HIS A 23 19.00 3.84 -15.46
C HIS A 23 18.29 3.35 -14.19
N ASP A 24 18.35 4.12 -13.11
CA ASP A 24 17.73 3.77 -11.84
C ASP A 24 16.20 3.65 -11.99
N LEU A 25 15.56 4.58 -12.72
CA LEU A 25 14.14 4.49 -13.05
C LEU A 25 13.81 3.26 -13.90
N THR A 26 14.67 2.89 -14.86
CA THR A 26 14.43 1.67 -15.66
C THR A 26 14.55 0.41 -14.84
N GLU A 27 15.45 0.39 -13.84
CA GLU A 27 15.60 -0.73 -12.91
C GLU A 27 14.39 -0.83 -11.97
N GLU A 28 13.93 0.28 -11.40
CA GLU A 28 12.70 0.33 -10.59
C GLU A 28 11.47 -0.16 -11.38
N VAL A 29 11.33 0.26 -12.65
CA VAL A 29 10.23 -0.21 -13.51
C VAL A 29 10.35 -1.70 -13.80
N ALA A 30 11.55 -2.22 -14.04
CA ALA A 30 11.77 -3.64 -14.26
C ALA A 30 11.42 -4.45 -13.01
N GLN A 31 11.81 -3.96 -11.82
CA GLN A 31 11.45 -4.58 -10.55
C GLN A 31 9.92 -4.59 -10.34
N MET A 32 9.25 -3.45 -10.54
CA MET A 32 7.80 -3.35 -10.42
C MET A 32 7.08 -4.33 -11.35
N LYS A 33 7.56 -4.48 -12.59
CA LYS A 33 7.01 -5.46 -13.54
C LYS A 33 7.12 -6.90 -13.01
N GLY A 34 8.29 -7.27 -12.48
CA GLY A 34 8.49 -8.60 -11.88
C GLY A 34 7.60 -8.83 -10.65
N GLU A 35 7.39 -7.80 -9.83
CA GLU A 35 6.47 -7.87 -8.70
C GLU A 35 5.01 -8.03 -9.14
N ILE A 36 4.60 -7.33 -10.22
CA ILE A 36 3.26 -7.47 -10.81
C ILE A 36 3.05 -8.88 -11.36
N GLU A 37 3.99 -9.43 -12.13
CA GLU A 37 3.89 -10.80 -12.67
C GLU A 37 3.77 -11.84 -11.55
N ARG A 38 4.52 -11.65 -10.46
CA ARG A 38 4.43 -12.52 -9.28
C ARG A 38 3.07 -12.40 -8.59
N LEU A 39 2.55 -11.18 -8.44
CA LEU A 39 1.24 -10.95 -7.83
C LEU A 39 0.13 -11.56 -8.67
N ASP A 40 0.20 -11.43 -10.00
CA ASP A 40 -0.75 -12.02 -10.94
C ASP A 40 -0.86 -13.54 -10.74
N LEU A 41 0.29 -14.24 -10.77
CA LEU A 41 0.36 -15.68 -10.53
C LEU A 41 -0.23 -16.09 -9.17
N ILE A 42 0.06 -15.34 -8.10
CA ILE A 42 -0.50 -15.61 -6.76
C ILE A 42 -2.01 -15.42 -6.77
N THR A 43 -2.52 -14.36 -7.41
CA THR A 43 -3.96 -14.09 -7.48
C THR A 43 -4.71 -15.14 -8.30
N GLU A 44 -4.12 -15.64 -9.39
CA GLU A 44 -4.68 -16.75 -10.16
C GLU A 44 -4.74 -18.05 -9.34
N ALA A 45 -3.68 -18.35 -8.59
CA ALA A 45 -3.65 -19.53 -7.71
C ALA A 45 -4.71 -19.43 -6.60
N MET A 46 -4.81 -18.28 -5.94
CA MET A 46 -5.84 -18.02 -4.93
C MET A 46 -7.25 -18.14 -5.52
N TRP A 47 -7.48 -17.57 -6.72
CA TRP A 47 -8.77 -17.64 -7.38
C TRP A 47 -9.14 -19.07 -7.76
N THR A 48 -8.17 -19.86 -8.20
CA THR A 48 -8.36 -21.29 -8.48
C THR A 48 -8.82 -22.04 -7.24
N PHE A 49 -8.17 -21.85 -6.09
CA PHE A 49 -8.59 -22.46 -4.83
C PHE A 49 -9.99 -22.04 -4.39
N LEU A 50 -10.37 -20.77 -4.61
CA LEU A 50 -11.70 -20.27 -4.27
C LEU A 50 -12.78 -20.88 -5.18
N LYS A 51 -12.53 -20.99 -6.48
CA LYS A 51 -13.45 -21.67 -7.40
C LYS A 51 -13.65 -23.14 -7.03
N GLU A 52 -12.60 -23.85 -6.62
CA GLU A 52 -12.71 -25.22 -6.11
C GLU A 52 -13.58 -25.32 -4.84
N LYS A 53 -13.69 -24.23 -4.08
CA LYS A 53 -14.59 -24.10 -2.93
C LYS A 53 -16.01 -23.65 -3.28
N GLY A 54 -16.30 -23.41 -4.56
CA GLY A 54 -17.63 -23.05 -5.07
C GLY A 54 -17.93 -21.56 -5.12
N PHE A 55 -16.94 -20.69 -4.94
CA PHE A 55 -17.12 -19.24 -5.15
C PHE A 55 -17.31 -18.92 -6.63
N THR A 56 -18.21 -17.98 -6.93
CA THR A 56 -18.51 -17.58 -8.30
C THR A 56 -17.88 -16.24 -8.67
N GLU A 57 -17.82 -15.94 -9.96
CA GLU A 57 -17.34 -14.64 -10.44
C GLU A 57 -18.16 -13.48 -9.86
N GLU A 58 -19.47 -13.68 -9.67
CA GLU A 58 -20.35 -12.69 -9.03
C GLU A 58 -19.94 -12.41 -7.58
N ASP A 59 -19.55 -13.45 -6.82
CA ASP A 59 -19.03 -13.28 -5.45
C ASP A 59 -17.73 -12.47 -5.44
N LEU A 60 -16.85 -12.72 -6.41
CA LEU A 60 -15.60 -11.98 -6.55
C LEU A 60 -15.85 -10.50 -6.85
N VAL A 61 -16.68 -10.20 -7.84
CA VAL A 61 -17.04 -8.82 -8.23
C VAL A 61 -17.70 -8.09 -7.05
N LYS A 62 -18.62 -8.75 -6.35
CA LYS A 62 -19.26 -8.18 -5.15
C LYS A 62 -18.23 -7.86 -4.07
N THR A 63 -17.35 -8.81 -3.76
CA THR A 63 -16.32 -8.65 -2.71
C THR A 63 -15.33 -7.53 -3.06
N ILE A 64 -14.92 -7.42 -4.32
CA ILE A 64 -14.05 -6.33 -4.80
C ILE A 64 -14.74 -4.98 -4.62
N THR A 65 -16.03 -4.89 -4.97
CA THR A 65 -16.81 -3.65 -4.85
C THR A 65 -16.92 -3.20 -3.39
N GLU A 66 -17.26 -4.12 -2.48
CA GLU A 66 -17.36 -3.84 -1.05
C GLU A 66 -16.01 -3.37 -0.46
N LEU A 67 -14.90 -4.00 -0.88
CA LEU A 67 -13.56 -3.62 -0.45
C LEU A 67 -13.13 -2.25 -0.97
N ASP A 68 -13.43 -1.92 -2.23
CA ASP A 68 -13.13 -0.62 -2.83
C ASP A 68 -13.89 0.51 -2.14
N GLU A 69 -15.20 0.30 -1.88
CA GLU A 69 -16.02 1.24 -1.14
C GLU A 69 -15.50 1.46 0.28
N ALA A 70 -15.17 0.40 1.02
CA ALA A 70 -14.61 0.50 2.36
C ALA A 70 -13.27 1.26 2.36
N ARG A 71 -12.42 1.07 1.35
CA ARG A 71 -11.16 1.81 1.18
C ARG A 71 -11.42 3.29 0.91
N LYS A 72 -12.38 3.63 0.04
CA LYS A 72 -12.77 5.02 -0.25
C LYS A 72 -13.30 5.72 1.00
N GLN A 73 -14.16 5.04 1.78
CA GLN A 73 -14.67 5.58 3.03
C GLN A 73 -13.54 5.84 4.03
N LYS A 74 -12.61 4.88 4.20
CA LYS A 74 -11.44 5.05 5.07
C LYS A 74 -10.55 6.20 4.64
N LYS A 75 -10.33 6.37 3.33
CA LYS A 75 -9.56 7.48 2.78
C LYS A 75 -10.25 8.82 3.08
N LYS A 76 -11.56 8.91 2.85
CA LYS A 76 -12.35 10.11 3.13
C LYS A 76 -12.32 10.47 4.62
N ALA A 77 -12.52 9.50 5.51
CA ALA A 77 -12.43 9.71 6.96
C ALA A 77 -11.07 10.31 7.37
N LEU A 78 -9.97 9.82 6.78
CA LEU A 78 -8.64 10.35 7.02
C LEU A 78 -8.48 11.80 6.51
N GLU A 79 -9.06 12.11 5.35
CA GLU A 79 -9.08 13.47 4.77
C GLU A 79 -9.94 14.44 5.62
N ASP A 80 -11.03 13.95 6.19
CA ASP A 80 -11.94 14.67 7.09
C ASP A 80 -11.35 14.84 8.52
N GLY A 81 -10.13 14.33 8.76
CA GLY A 81 -9.40 14.48 10.02
C GLY A 81 -9.80 13.49 11.11
N GLU A 82 -10.55 12.44 10.77
CA GLU A 82 -10.81 11.33 11.69
C GLU A 82 -9.48 10.61 12.00
N LYS A 83 -9.17 10.45 13.29
CA LYS A 83 -8.00 9.69 13.70
C LYS A 83 -8.27 8.22 13.37
N PRO A 84 -7.41 7.54 12.59
CA PRO A 84 -7.54 6.10 12.42
C PRO A 84 -7.47 5.47 13.80
N GLU A 85 -8.47 4.66 14.14
CA GLU A 85 -8.48 3.90 15.39
C GLU A 85 -7.14 3.16 15.48
N GLN A 86 -6.40 3.37 16.58
CA GLN A 86 -5.06 2.79 16.72
C GLN A 86 -5.21 1.28 16.73
N VAL A 87 -4.96 0.68 15.57
CA VAL A 87 -5.01 -0.77 15.38
C VAL A 87 -3.89 -1.37 16.23
N GLN A 88 -4.27 -1.95 17.36
CA GLN A 88 -3.35 -2.70 18.19
C GLN A 88 -2.91 -3.93 17.41
N CYS A 89 -1.61 -4.16 17.29
CA CYS A 89 -1.08 -5.37 16.64
C CYS A 89 -0.80 -6.46 17.67
N CYS A 90 -0.92 -7.72 17.26
CA CYS A 90 -0.52 -8.86 18.08
C CYS A 90 1.00 -8.77 18.34
N PRO A 91 1.49 -8.86 19.59
CA PRO A 91 2.92 -8.83 19.87
C PRO A 91 3.65 -10.11 19.43
N TYR A 92 2.91 -11.18 19.10
CA TYR A 92 3.48 -12.48 18.72
C TYR A 92 3.59 -12.72 17.22
N CYS A 93 2.61 -12.27 16.44
CA CYS A 93 2.60 -12.45 14.97
C CYS A 93 2.45 -11.15 14.18
N HIS A 94 2.41 -10.01 14.88
CA HIS A 94 2.40 -8.65 14.31
C HIS A 94 1.24 -8.31 13.37
N VAL A 95 0.21 -9.16 13.30
CA VAL A 95 -1.04 -8.86 12.59
C VAL A 95 -1.96 -7.97 13.42
N PRO A 96 -2.79 -7.12 12.78
CA PRO A 96 -3.87 -6.38 13.43
C PRO A 96 -4.75 -7.25 14.33
N LEU A 97 -4.95 -6.82 15.58
CA LEU A 97 -5.95 -7.39 16.47
C LEU A 97 -7.33 -6.89 16.08
N GLN A 98 -8.31 -7.79 16.09
CA GLN A 98 -9.70 -7.40 16.02
C GLN A 98 -10.13 -7.00 17.43
N ASN A 99 -10.46 -5.72 17.60
CA ASN A 99 -11.09 -5.21 18.82
C ASN A 99 -12.50 -5.81 18.90
N ASN A 100 -12.70 -6.75 19.81
CA ASN A 100 -13.97 -7.46 19.97
C ASN A 100 -14.86 -6.86 21.07
N GLY A 101 -14.46 -5.70 21.63
CA GLY A 101 -15.17 -5.00 22.70
C GLY A 101 -15.10 -5.69 24.07
N LYS A 102 -14.26 -6.72 24.23
CA LYS A 102 -14.03 -7.41 25.51
C LYS A 102 -12.71 -6.96 26.14
N ILE A 103 -12.49 -7.38 27.39
CA ILE A 103 -11.24 -7.14 28.11
C ILE A 103 -10.01 -7.75 27.39
N ALA A 104 -10.21 -8.87 26.70
CA ALA A 104 -9.16 -9.56 25.96
C ALA A 104 -9.55 -9.74 24.48
N ASP A 105 -8.66 -9.29 23.61
CA ASP A 105 -8.71 -9.54 22.18
C ASP A 105 -7.95 -10.84 21.88
N ARG A 106 -8.55 -11.72 21.06
CA ARG A 106 -7.90 -12.95 20.59
C ARG A 106 -7.40 -12.73 19.17
N CYS A 107 -6.12 -12.99 18.93
CA CYS A 107 -5.58 -12.95 17.58
C CYS A 107 -6.18 -14.08 16.72
N ILE A 108 -6.78 -13.72 15.59
CA ILE A 108 -7.41 -14.68 14.67
C ILE A 108 -6.39 -15.58 13.95
N TYR A 109 -5.11 -15.18 13.91
CA TYR A 109 -4.06 -15.93 13.21
C TYR A 109 -3.27 -16.84 14.15
N CYS A 110 -2.68 -16.28 15.22
CA CYS A 110 -1.83 -17.06 16.13
C CYS A 110 -2.56 -17.55 17.40
N GLY A 111 -3.83 -17.20 17.59
CA GLY A 111 -4.65 -17.64 18.72
C GLY A 111 -4.32 -17.02 20.08
N HIS A 112 -3.29 -16.18 20.19
CA HIS A 112 -2.91 -15.55 21.47
C HIS A 112 -3.97 -14.55 21.93
N GLU A 113 -4.28 -14.58 23.22
CA GLU A 113 -5.15 -13.61 23.88
C GLU A 113 -4.33 -12.47 24.48
N ILE A 114 -4.77 -11.24 24.25
CA ILE A 114 -4.07 -10.02 24.63
C ILE A 114 -5.08 -9.11 25.33
N ILE A 115 -4.75 -8.70 26.55
CA ILE A 115 -5.55 -7.74 27.30
C ILE A 115 -5.20 -6.34 26.77
N THR A 116 -6.02 -5.83 25.85
CA THR A 116 -5.80 -4.53 25.19
C THR A 116 -6.38 -3.37 25.99
N SER A 117 -7.44 -3.61 26.78
CA SER A 117 -8.03 -2.59 27.65
C SER A 117 -8.61 -3.21 28.94
N PRO A 118 -7.85 -3.23 30.04
CA PRO A 118 -8.30 -3.81 31.31
C PRO A 118 -9.37 -2.96 32.04
N PHE A 119 -9.67 -1.75 31.54
CA PHE A 119 -10.56 -0.79 32.19
C PHE A 119 -11.63 -0.20 31.25
N LYS A 120 -11.90 -0.85 30.11
CA LYS A 120 -13.00 -0.46 29.22
C LYS A 120 -14.35 -0.92 29.76
#